data_AF-K1TE93-F1
#
_entry.id   AF-K1TE93-F1
#
_cell.length_a   1.000
_cell.length_b   1.000
_cell.length_c   1.000
_cell.angle_alpha   90.00
_cell.angle_beta   90.00
_cell.angle_gamma   90.00
#
_symmetry.space_group_name_H-M   'P 1'
#
loop_
_entity.id
_entity.type
_entity.pdbx_description
1 polymer ?
#
loop_
_entity_poly.entity_id
_entity_poly.type
_entity_poly.pdbx_seq_one_letter_code
_entity_poly.pdbx_strand_id
1 'polypeptide(L)'
;GRVQRTLQVEFGAESGDVKKSATINQAPVAEFVKIDPTASVGKGGGAVTINGTSNSTKLTFSLTPDETHPLTLQIPASYQAAGKATSNGAVIADDPGATGGFAFSIVFSGIAANTNINDLVNTLKVTTAGGQTANTVITQTAGDPFLEIDKEVINLDANGTPQSINVNSNIRWTITQAVSKLVRKVMK
;
A
#
# COMPACT_ATOMS: atom_id res chain seq x y z
N GLY A 1 -20.80 -6.83 18.31
CA GLY A 1 -20.27 -6.70 16.94
C GLY A 1 -21.34 -6.10 16.07
N ARG A 2 -21.25 -6.30 14.76
CA ARG A 2 -22.20 -5.77 13.76
C ARG A 2 -23.62 -6.33 13.93
N VAL A 3 -23.82 -7.37 14.73
CA VAL A 3 -25.12 -7.97 15.05
C VAL A 3 -25.56 -7.60 16.47
N GLN A 4 -26.85 -7.32 16.66
CA GLN A 4 -27.46 -7.08 17.97
C GLN A 4 -27.25 -8.30 18.87
N ARG A 5 -26.95 -8.07 20.15
CA ARG A 5 -26.94 -9.14 21.15
C ARG A 5 -28.19 -9.07 22.02
N THR A 6 -28.81 -10.21 22.26
CA THR A 6 -29.98 -10.36 23.12
C THR A 6 -29.68 -11.38 24.21
N LEU A 7 -29.87 -10.98 25.46
CA LEU A 7 -29.69 -11.82 26.64
C LEU A 7 -31.00 -11.86 27.43
N GLN A 8 -31.36 -13.03 27.95
CA GLN A 8 -32.47 -13.17 28.89
C GLN A 8 -31.90 -13.36 30.29
N VAL A 9 -32.35 -12.53 31.23
CA VAL A 9 -31.96 -12.61 32.64
C VAL A 9 -33.19 -12.95 33.47
N GLU A 10 -33.08 -13.96 34.33
CA GLU A 10 -34.12 -14.33 35.28
C GLU A 10 -33.74 -13.84 36.68
N PHE A 11 -34.69 -13.20 37.36
CA PHE A 11 -34.61 -12.76 38.74
C PHE A 11 -35.51 -13.67 39.57
N GLY A 12 -34.93 -14.37 40.54
CA GLY A 12 -35.65 -15.19 41.51
C GLY A 12 -35.67 -14.53 42.88
N ALA A 13 -36.82 -14.55 43.56
CA ALA A 13 -36.87 -14.27 44.99
C ALA A 13 -36.20 -15.41 45.77
N GLU A 14 -35.62 -15.11 46.94
CA GLU A 14 -34.95 -16.10 47.79
C GLU A 14 -35.90 -17.23 48.24
N SER A 15 -37.21 -16.96 48.29
CA SER A 15 -38.25 -17.96 48.57
C SER A 15 -38.39 -19.03 47.48
N GLY A 16 -37.82 -18.83 46.29
CA GLY A 16 -37.85 -19.79 45.17
C GLY A 16 -39.10 -19.74 44.28
N ASP A 17 -40.24 -19.28 44.80
CA ASP A 17 -41.54 -19.36 44.10
C ASP A 17 -41.84 -18.20 43.14
N VAL A 18 -41.10 -17.09 43.24
CA VAL A 18 -41.33 -15.89 42.43
C VAL A 18 -40.17 -15.69 41.48
N LYS A 19 -40.46 -15.74 40.17
CA LYS A 19 -39.50 -15.49 39.09
C LYS A 19 -39.99 -14.40 38.15
N LYS A 20 -39.09 -13.53 37.71
CA LYS A 20 -39.33 -12.52 36.66
C LYS A 20 -38.20 -12.57 35.64
N SER A 21 -38.53 -12.44 34.36
CA SER A 21 -37.53 -12.35 33.29
C SER A 21 -37.42 -10.93 32.78
N ALA A 22 -36.20 -10.51 32.42
CA ALA A 22 -35.95 -9.32 31.61
C ALA A 22 -35.15 -9.70 30.36
N THR A 23 -35.41 -8.99 29.27
CA THR A 23 -34.65 -9.09 28.02
C THR A 23 -33.72 -7.90 27.91
N ILE A 24 -32.42 -8.15 27.82
CA ILE A 24 -31.38 -7.14 27.62
C ILE A 24 -30.98 -7.16 26.15
N ASN A 25 -31.24 -6.05 25.44
CA ASN A 25 -30.82 -5.86 24.06
C ASN A 25 -29.66 -4.88 23.99
N GLN A 26 -28.52 -5.32 23.44
CA GLN A 26 -27.39 -4.47 23.11
C GLN A 26 -27.37 -4.22 21.60
N ALA A 27 -27.53 -2.96 21.20
CA ALA A 27 -27.52 -2.53 19.81
C ALA A 27 -26.22 -2.91 19.07
N PRO A 28 -26.28 -3.14 17.74
CA PRO A 28 -25.10 -3.44 16.93
C PRO A 28 -24.16 -2.23 16.82
N VAL A 29 -22.88 -2.52 16.59
CA VAL A 29 -21.89 -1.51 16.20
C VAL A 29 -21.96 -1.29 14.69
N ALA A 30 -21.91 -0.04 14.24
CA ALA A 30 -21.87 0.30 12.82
C ALA A 30 -20.72 -0.42 12.10
N GLU A 31 -20.95 -0.81 10.85
CA GLU A 31 -19.90 -1.43 10.04
C GLU A 31 -18.75 -0.43 9.79
N PHE A 32 -17.51 -0.91 9.85
CA PHE A 32 -16.32 -0.08 9.68
C PHE A 32 -15.16 -0.86 9.05
N VAL A 33 -14.22 -0.09 8.51
CA VAL A 33 -12.86 -0.52 8.19
C VAL A 33 -11.91 0.63 8.54
N LYS A 34 -10.74 0.30 9.09
CA LYS A 34 -9.69 1.26 9.45
C LYS A 34 -8.33 0.69 9.05
N ILE A 35 -7.51 1.52 8.42
CA ILE A 35 -6.11 1.29 8.09
C ILE A 35 -5.36 2.60 8.30
N ASP A 36 -4.04 2.53 8.48
CA ASP A 36 -3.21 3.73 8.47
C ASP A 36 -3.27 4.40 7.09
N PRO A 37 -3.26 5.75 7.02
CA PRO A 37 -3.43 6.47 5.77
C PRO A 37 -2.22 6.38 4.83
N THR A 38 -1.08 5.95 5.35
CA THR A 38 0.19 5.89 4.62
C THR A 38 0.98 4.65 4.98
N ALA A 39 1.63 4.04 3.99
CA ALA A 39 2.62 2.99 4.15
C ALA A 39 3.79 3.24 3.19
N SER A 40 4.98 2.71 3.50
CA SER A 40 6.14 2.90 2.65
C SER A 40 7.04 1.66 2.54
N VAL A 41 7.81 1.62 1.46
CA VAL A 41 8.87 0.66 1.20
C VAL A 41 10.09 1.41 0.66
N GLY A 42 11.29 0.96 1.02
CA GLY A 42 12.52 1.59 0.56
C GLY A 42 12.78 1.41 -0.94
N LYS A 43 13.72 2.19 -1.47
CA LYS A 43 14.14 2.15 -2.88
C LYS A 43 14.63 0.77 -3.34
N GLY A 44 15.13 -0.06 -2.42
CA GLY A 44 15.53 -1.43 -2.70
C GLY A 44 14.36 -2.38 -3.00
N GLY A 45 13.12 -1.95 -2.76
CA GLY A 45 11.93 -2.79 -2.90
C GLY A 45 11.75 -3.75 -1.73
N GLY A 46 11.16 -4.92 -2.00
CA GLY A 46 10.89 -5.96 -1.01
C GLY A 46 9.39 -6.19 -0.79
N ALA A 47 8.93 -5.98 0.43
CA ALA A 47 7.54 -6.17 0.80
C ALA A 47 7.02 -5.04 1.68
N VAL A 48 5.71 -4.77 1.60
CA VAL A 48 5.00 -3.87 2.49
C VAL A 48 3.77 -4.58 3.05
N THR A 49 3.55 -4.48 4.36
CA THR A 49 2.39 -5.04 5.04
C THR A 49 1.44 -3.92 5.44
N ILE A 50 0.19 -4.01 4.99
CA ILE A 50 -0.88 -3.10 5.42
C ILE A 50 -1.70 -3.81 6.49
N ASN A 51 -1.77 -3.21 7.68
CA ASN A 51 -2.55 -3.70 8.81
C ASN A 51 -3.82 -2.87 8.96
N GLY A 52 -4.89 -3.50 9.45
CA GLY A 52 -6.15 -2.81 9.69
C GLY A 52 -7.07 -3.52 10.66
N THR A 53 -8.20 -2.87 10.95
CA THR A 53 -9.29 -3.45 11.72
C THR A 53 -10.63 -3.26 11.01
N SER A 54 -11.54 -4.23 11.14
CA SER A 54 -12.89 -4.17 10.58
C SER A 54 -13.85 -5.04 11.39
N ASN A 55 -15.15 -4.87 11.18
CA ASN A 55 -16.21 -5.78 11.63
C ASN A 55 -17.08 -6.28 10.46
N SER A 56 -16.58 -6.19 9.21
CA SER A 56 -17.29 -6.62 8.01
C SER A 56 -17.25 -8.15 7.83
N THR A 57 -18.24 -8.72 7.14
CA THR A 57 -18.21 -10.14 6.71
C THR A 57 -17.24 -10.40 5.56
N LYS A 58 -16.81 -9.36 4.86
CA LYS A 58 -16.03 -9.44 3.63
C LYS A 58 -15.24 -8.15 3.44
N LEU A 59 -14.00 -8.27 3.00
CA LEU A 59 -13.18 -7.15 2.56
C LEU A 59 -12.79 -7.33 1.09
N THR A 60 -12.93 -6.25 0.32
CA THR A 60 -12.50 -6.16 -1.08
C THR A 60 -11.39 -5.11 -1.19
N PHE A 61 -10.29 -5.48 -1.84
CA PHE A 61 -9.12 -4.65 -2.08
C PHE A 61 -9.06 -4.25 -3.55
N SER A 62 -8.72 -2.99 -3.81
CA SER A 62 -8.45 -2.47 -5.16
C SER A 62 -7.29 -1.49 -5.13
N LEU A 63 -6.54 -1.43 -6.23
CA LEU A 63 -5.39 -0.54 -6.38
C LEU A 63 -5.69 0.60 -7.36
N THR A 64 -5.10 1.75 -7.11
CA THR A 64 -5.13 2.90 -8.01
C THR A 64 -3.72 3.45 -8.10
N PRO A 65 -2.95 3.04 -9.13
CA PRO A 65 -1.59 3.56 -9.37
C PRO A 65 -1.63 5.08 -9.58
N ASP A 66 -0.57 5.78 -9.15
CA ASP A 66 -0.39 7.19 -9.48
C ASP A 66 -0.22 7.38 -11.00
N GLU A 67 -0.73 8.50 -11.53
CA GLU A 67 -0.73 8.77 -12.97
C GLU A 67 0.67 9.09 -13.52
N THR A 68 1.55 9.68 -12.71
CA THR A 68 2.86 10.16 -13.15
C THR A 68 3.97 9.19 -12.77
N HIS A 69 3.92 8.64 -11.57
CA HIS A 69 4.94 7.77 -11.00
C HIS A 69 4.28 6.51 -10.39
N PRO A 70 3.73 5.61 -11.21
CA PRO A 70 3.00 4.45 -10.71
C PRO A 70 3.91 3.46 -9.99
N LEU A 71 3.59 3.14 -8.73
CA LEU A 71 4.10 1.95 -8.07
C LEU A 71 3.30 0.73 -8.55
N THR A 72 3.99 -0.19 -9.23
CA THR A 72 3.38 -1.43 -9.70
C THR A 72 3.23 -2.40 -8.53
N LEU A 73 1.98 -2.70 -8.17
CA LEU A 73 1.62 -3.68 -7.15
C LEU A 73 0.65 -4.70 -7.74
N GLN A 74 0.75 -5.94 -7.28
CA GLN A 74 -0.23 -6.98 -7.56
C GLN A 74 -1.01 -7.27 -6.29
N ILE A 75 -2.34 -7.33 -6.38
CA ILE A 75 -3.17 -7.73 -5.24
C ILE A 75 -2.84 -9.19 -4.90
N PRO A 76 -2.43 -9.48 -3.67
CA PRO A 76 -2.18 -10.86 -3.23
C PRO A 76 -3.43 -11.74 -3.37
N ALA A 77 -3.23 -13.03 -3.64
CA ALA A 77 -4.32 -13.99 -3.75
C ALA A 77 -5.15 -14.10 -2.46
N SER A 78 -4.51 -13.90 -1.31
CA SER A 78 -5.16 -13.92 0.01
C SER A 78 -4.61 -12.85 0.95
N TYR A 79 -5.41 -12.51 1.95
CA TYR A 79 -5.07 -11.67 3.10
C TYR A 79 -5.43 -12.43 4.38
N GLN A 80 -4.91 -11.99 5.52
CA GLN A 80 -5.28 -12.55 6.83
C GLN A 80 -6.43 -11.74 7.42
N ALA A 81 -7.46 -12.41 7.93
CA ALA A 81 -8.55 -11.81 8.71
C ALA A 81 -8.82 -12.67 9.95
N ALA A 82 -8.79 -12.08 11.14
CA ALA A 82 -8.97 -12.80 12.39
C ALA A 82 -8.09 -14.08 12.50
N GLY A 83 -6.86 -14.02 11.99
CA GLY A 83 -5.91 -15.13 11.99
C GLY A 83 -6.11 -16.17 10.88
N LYS A 84 -7.08 -15.99 9.97
CA LYS A 84 -7.38 -16.93 8.88
C LYS A 84 -7.09 -16.34 7.51
N ALA A 85 -6.54 -17.16 6.61
CA ALA A 85 -6.36 -16.78 5.22
C ALA A 85 -7.71 -16.65 4.51
N THR A 86 -7.94 -15.54 3.83
CA THR A 86 -9.17 -15.22 3.11
C THR A 86 -8.84 -14.64 1.74
N SER A 87 -9.54 -15.06 0.69
CA SER A 87 -9.36 -14.49 -0.65
C SER A 87 -9.98 -13.10 -0.77
N ASN A 88 -9.42 -12.25 -1.62
CA ASN A 88 -9.97 -10.93 -1.91
C ASN A 88 -11.46 -11.02 -2.32
N GLY A 89 -12.35 -10.29 -1.63
CA GLY A 89 -13.78 -10.27 -1.93
C GLY A 89 -14.53 -11.57 -1.55
N ALA A 90 -13.89 -12.53 -0.89
CA ALA A 90 -14.56 -13.71 -0.32
C ALA A 90 -15.15 -13.41 1.06
N VAL A 91 -16.13 -14.22 1.48
CA VAL A 91 -16.68 -14.16 2.84
C VAL A 91 -15.63 -14.67 3.83
N ILE A 92 -15.43 -13.94 4.93
CA ILE A 92 -14.53 -14.32 6.02
C ILE A 92 -15.21 -15.42 6.83
N ALA A 93 -14.52 -16.55 7.01
CA ALA A 93 -15.04 -17.70 7.76
C ALA A 93 -15.47 -17.30 9.19
N ASP A 94 -16.61 -17.85 9.63
CA ASP A 94 -17.23 -17.67 10.95
C ASP A 94 -17.71 -16.26 11.31
N ASP A 95 -17.68 -15.30 10.36
CA ASP A 95 -18.10 -13.90 10.57
C ASP A 95 -17.59 -13.32 11.91
N PRO A 96 -16.26 -13.14 12.07
CA PRO A 96 -15.71 -12.56 13.30
C PRO A 96 -16.31 -11.17 13.61
N GLY A 97 -16.76 -10.47 12.57
CA GLY A 97 -17.47 -9.18 12.64
C GLY A 97 -18.79 -9.20 13.41
N ALA A 98 -19.49 -10.34 13.44
CA ALA A 98 -20.76 -10.49 14.14
C ALA A 98 -20.61 -10.20 15.64
N THR A 99 -19.54 -10.73 16.25
CA THR A 99 -19.31 -10.60 17.69
C THR A 99 -18.45 -9.39 18.04
N GLY A 100 -17.49 -8.96 17.20
CA GLY A 100 -16.62 -7.82 17.50
C GLY A 100 -15.86 -7.29 16.29
N GLY A 101 -14.99 -6.31 16.51
CA GLY A 101 -13.98 -5.95 15.51
C GLY A 101 -12.85 -6.98 15.48
N PHE A 102 -12.24 -7.20 14.32
CA PHE A 102 -11.10 -8.08 14.11
C PHE A 102 -9.97 -7.36 13.39
N ALA A 103 -8.74 -7.83 13.60
CA ALA A 103 -7.58 -7.40 12.84
C ALA A 103 -7.49 -8.14 11.50
N PHE A 104 -7.01 -7.44 10.47
CA PHE A 104 -6.64 -8.01 9.19
C PHE A 104 -5.29 -7.46 8.72
N SER A 105 -4.63 -8.20 7.83
CA SER A 105 -3.38 -7.78 7.20
C SER A 105 -3.27 -8.28 5.76
N ILE A 106 -2.76 -7.45 4.85
CA ILE A 106 -2.46 -7.81 3.46
C ILE A 106 -0.99 -7.47 3.17
N VAL A 107 -0.27 -8.38 2.52
CA VAL A 107 1.18 -8.26 2.27
C VAL A 107 1.42 -8.17 0.77
N PHE A 108 1.91 -7.03 0.29
CA PHE A 108 2.40 -6.90 -1.07
C PHE A 108 3.88 -7.29 -1.09
N SER A 109 4.21 -8.36 -1.79
CA SER A 109 5.57 -8.90 -1.90
C SER A 109 6.13 -8.74 -3.32
N GLY A 110 7.44 -8.86 -3.47
CA GLY A 110 8.08 -8.84 -4.78
C GLY A 110 8.10 -7.45 -5.42
N ILE A 111 8.07 -6.40 -4.60
CA ILE A 111 8.24 -5.03 -5.07
C ILE A 111 9.67 -4.89 -5.56
N ALA A 112 9.86 -4.59 -6.85
CA ALA A 112 11.18 -4.41 -7.44
C ALA A 112 11.85 -3.13 -6.92
N ALA A 113 13.17 -3.02 -7.06
CA ALA A 113 13.87 -1.79 -6.72
C ALA A 113 13.43 -0.62 -7.61
N ASN A 114 13.29 0.57 -7.02
CA ASN A 114 13.00 1.80 -7.74
C ASN A 114 14.31 2.41 -8.27
N THR A 115 14.49 2.36 -9.60
CA THR A 115 15.64 2.98 -10.29
C THR A 115 15.36 4.42 -10.74
N ASN A 116 14.13 4.92 -10.55
CA ASN A 116 13.75 6.28 -10.89
C ASN A 116 14.13 7.25 -9.77
N ILE A 117 14.37 8.50 -10.13
CA ILE A 117 14.68 9.58 -9.18
C ILE A 117 13.43 10.15 -8.46
N ASN A 118 12.24 9.63 -8.78
CA ASN A 118 10.98 10.03 -8.18
C ASN A 118 10.43 8.88 -7.32
N ASP A 119 9.71 9.24 -6.26
CA ASP A 119 8.91 8.29 -5.51
C ASP A 119 7.88 7.63 -6.42
N LEU A 120 7.66 6.33 -6.27
CA LEU A 120 6.59 5.61 -6.93
C LEU A 120 5.41 5.46 -5.97
N VAL A 121 4.18 5.66 -6.45
CA VAL A 121 2.99 5.74 -5.61
C VAL A 121 1.86 4.86 -6.13
N ASN A 122 1.14 4.20 -5.22
CA ASN A 122 -0.11 3.50 -5.48
C ASN A 122 -1.04 3.68 -4.29
N THR A 123 -2.34 3.84 -4.52
CA THR A 123 -3.34 3.89 -3.47
C THR A 123 -4.05 2.55 -3.35
N LEU A 124 -3.98 1.94 -2.17
CA LEU A 124 -4.83 0.81 -1.83
C LEU A 124 -6.14 1.34 -1.23
N LYS A 125 -7.26 0.85 -1.77
CA LYS A 125 -8.60 1.01 -1.21
C LYS A 125 -9.11 -0.31 -0.66
N VAL A 126 -9.61 -0.28 0.57
CA VAL A 126 -10.32 -1.39 1.21
C VAL A 126 -11.80 -1.04 1.31
N THR A 127 -12.67 -1.95 0.88
CA THR A 127 -14.13 -1.78 0.88
C THR A 127 -14.77 -2.92 1.67
N THR A 128 -15.65 -2.57 2.60
CA THR A 128 -16.47 -3.52 3.37
C THR A 128 -17.68 -3.99 2.58
N ALA A 129 -18.34 -5.07 3.04
CA ALA A 129 -19.58 -5.57 2.46
C ALA A 129 -20.68 -4.49 2.38
N GLY A 130 -20.83 -3.65 3.41
CA GLY A 130 -21.80 -2.56 3.44
C GLY A 130 -21.36 -1.27 2.72
N GLY A 131 -20.20 -1.26 2.06
CA GLY A 131 -19.74 -0.13 1.24
C GLY A 131 -18.89 0.91 1.95
N GLN A 132 -18.61 0.76 3.25
CA GLN A 132 -17.64 1.59 3.98
C GLN A 132 -16.24 1.37 3.41
N THR A 133 -15.43 2.44 3.34
CA THR A 133 -14.10 2.39 2.73
C THR A 133 -13.02 3.01 3.61
N ALA A 134 -11.79 2.54 3.44
CA ALA A 134 -10.58 3.19 3.94
C ALA A 134 -9.46 3.07 2.90
N ASN A 135 -8.57 4.06 2.85
CA ASN A 135 -7.50 4.14 1.85
C ASN A 135 -6.14 4.29 2.54
N THR A 136 -5.11 3.69 1.94
CA THR A 136 -3.70 3.93 2.28
C THR A 136 -2.94 4.28 1.02
N VAL A 137 -2.15 5.34 1.09
CA VAL A 137 -1.16 5.67 0.05
C VAL A 137 0.09 4.85 0.34
N ILE A 138 0.54 4.07 -0.65
CA ILE A 138 1.74 3.25 -0.57
C ILE A 138 2.82 3.93 -1.41
N THR A 139 3.90 4.36 -0.77
CA THR A 139 5.01 5.05 -1.40
C THR A 139 6.27 4.18 -1.40
N GLN A 140 6.87 3.98 -2.56
CA GLN A 140 8.23 3.48 -2.67
C GLN A 140 9.18 4.66 -2.88
N THR A 141 10.16 4.81 -1.99
CA THR A 141 11.10 5.94 -2.05
C THR A 141 11.91 5.96 -3.34
N ALA A 142 12.25 7.15 -3.84
CA ALA A 142 13.13 7.39 -4.97
C ALA A 142 14.49 6.67 -4.86
N GLY A 143 15.03 6.28 -6.01
CA GLY A 143 16.43 5.91 -6.17
C GLY A 143 17.35 7.13 -6.08
N ASP A 144 18.64 6.89 -5.84
CA ASP A 144 19.62 7.98 -5.77
C ASP A 144 19.92 8.54 -7.17
N PRO A 145 20.04 9.87 -7.33
CA PRO A 145 20.51 10.44 -8.59
C PRO A 145 21.99 10.13 -8.80
N PHE A 146 22.38 9.81 -10.03
CA PHE A 146 23.77 9.68 -10.43
C PHE A 146 24.03 10.33 -11.78
N LEU A 147 25.25 10.81 -11.97
CA LEU A 147 25.79 11.35 -13.21
C LEU A 147 27.26 10.96 -13.31
N GLU A 148 27.60 10.19 -14.33
CA GLU A 148 28.94 9.66 -14.56
C GLU A 148 29.36 9.94 -16.00
N ILE A 149 30.65 10.21 -16.20
CA ILE A 149 31.27 10.36 -17.52
C ILE A 149 32.38 9.32 -17.66
N ASP A 150 32.55 8.78 -18.86
CA ASP A 150 33.56 7.75 -19.12
C ASP A 150 34.99 8.29 -19.25
N LYS A 151 35.13 9.61 -19.43
CA LYS A 151 36.41 10.30 -19.63
C LYS A 151 36.42 11.65 -18.94
N GLU A 152 37.40 11.84 -18.06
CA GLU A 152 37.68 13.13 -17.43
C GLU A 152 38.57 14.02 -18.31
N VAL A 153 39.36 13.40 -19.20
CA VAL A 153 40.29 14.09 -20.11
C VAL A 153 40.09 13.58 -21.53
N ILE A 154 39.97 14.52 -22.48
CA ILE A 154 40.06 14.24 -23.92
C ILE A 154 41.22 15.04 -24.50
N ASN A 155 41.99 14.40 -25.38
CA ASN A 155 43.07 15.04 -26.11
C ASN A 155 42.68 15.09 -27.59
N LEU A 156 42.68 16.30 -28.17
CA LEU A 156 42.50 16.48 -29.60
C LEU A 156 43.88 16.59 -30.25
N ASP A 157 44.05 15.99 -31.43
CA ASP A 157 45.25 16.21 -32.22
C ASP A 157 45.22 17.58 -32.93
N ALA A 158 46.31 17.95 -33.60
CA ALA A 158 46.41 19.21 -34.34
C ALA A 158 45.34 19.37 -35.43
N ASN A 159 44.75 18.27 -35.89
CA ASN A 159 43.69 18.25 -36.90
C ASN A 159 42.29 18.37 -36.28
N GLY A 160 42.17 18.34 -34.95
CA GLY A 160 40.90 18.39 -34.24
C GLY A 160 40.07 17.11 -34.41
N THR A 161 40.71 15.95 -34.51
CA THR A 161 40.01 14.65 -34.69
C THR A 161 38.90 14.48 -33.63
N PRO A 162 37.63 14.26 -34.04
CA PRO A 162 36.51 14.14 -33.11
C PRO A 162 36.74 13.08 -32.04
N GLN A 163 36.41 13.44 -30.80
CA GLN A 163 36.39 12.54 -29.65
C GLN A 163 34.97 12.44 -29.09
N SER A 164 34.68 11.35 -28.39
CA SER A 164 33.39 11.12 -27.74
C SER A 164 33.58 10.97 -26.23
N ILE A 165 32.66 11.57 -25.47
CA ILE A 165 32.46 11.34 -24.04
C ILE A 165 31.07 10.72 -23.91
N ASN A 166 31.00 9.58 -23.26
CA ASN A 166 29.74 8.94 -22.90
C ASN A 166 29.29 9.44 -21.54
N VAL A 167 28.01 9.78 -21.43
CA VAL A 167 27.38 10.21 -20.17
C VAL A 167 26.39 9.15 -19.75
N ASN A 168 26.57 8.60 -18.55
CA ASN A 168 25.65 7.67 -17.91
C ASN A 168 24.93 8.41 -16.77
N SER A 169 23.60 8.50 -16.80
CA SER A 169 22.83 9.28 -15.83
C SER A 169 21.38 8.80 -15.74
N ASN A 170 20.82 8.76 -14.53
CA ASN A 170 19.38 8.59 -14.31
C ASN A 170 18.65 9.93 -14.08
N ILE A 171 19.37 11.04 -14.10
CA ILE A 171 18.84 12.39 -13.96
C ILE A 171 19.09 13.22 -15.22
N ARG A 172 18.23 14.22 -15.45
CA ARG A 172 18.46 15.21 -16.52
C ARG A 172 19.72 16.00 -16.24
N TRP A 173 20.56 16.16 -17.25
CA TRP A 173 21.82 16.90 -17.18
C TRP A 173 21.95 17.88 -18.33
N THR A 174 22.80 18.89 -18.14
CA THR A 174 23.14 19.90 -19.15
C THR A 174 24.64 20.18 -19.11
N ILE A 175 25.20 20.62 -20.25
CA ILE A 175 26.56 21.16 -20.29
C ILE A 175 26.43 22.65 -19.94
N THR A 176 26.95 23.07 -18.80
CA THR A 176 26.79 24.44 -18.30
C THR A 176 27.88 25.38 -18.80
N GLN A 177 29.02 24.86 -19.24
CA GLN A 177 30.11 25.62 -19.82
C GLN A 177 30.71 24.86 -21.00
N ALA A 178 30.78 25.52 -22.16
CA ALA A 178 31.52 25.03 -23.32
C ALA A 178 32.40 26.17 -23.82
N VAL A 179 33.71 25.96 -23.82
CA VAL A 179 34.66 26.91 -24.42
C VAL A 179 34.65 26.73 -25.95
N SER A 180 33.90 27.63 -26.61
CA SER A 180 33.82 28.01 -28.04
C SER A 180 33.86 26.99 -29.19
N LYS A 181 34.09 25.68 -29.00
CA LYS A 181 34.12 24.69 -30.11
C LYS A 181 33.51 23.32 -29.78
N LEU A 182 32.31 23.28 -29.20
CA LEU A 182 31.58 22.02 -28.99
C LEU A 182 30.60 21.76 -30.15
N VAL A 183 30.75 20.63 -30.87
CA VAL A 183 29.75 20.12 -31.82
C VAL A 183 29.02 18.95 -31.16
N ARG A 184 27.71 19.10 -30.91
CA ARG A 184 26.88 18.07 -30.28
C ARG A 184 26.26 17.16 -31.35
N LYS A 185 26.39 15.84 -31.18
CA LYS A 185 25.60 14.85 -31.94
C LYS A 185 24.83 14.00 -30.94
N VAL A 186 23.50 14.10 -30.94
CA VAL A 186 22.63 13.23 -30.15
C VAL A 186 22.41 11.97 -30.97
N MET A 187 22.85 10.82 -30.46
CA MET A 187 22.42 9.52 -31.02
C MET A 187 21.11 9.13 -30.33
N LYS A 188 20.12 8.74 -31.14
CA LYS A 188 18.82 8.25 -30.68
C LYS A 188 18.95 6.87 -30.05
#